data_AF-X1LBI4-F1
#
_entry.id   AF-X1LBI4-F1
#
_cell.length_a   1.000
_cell.length_b   1.000
_cell.length_c   1.000
_cell.angle_alpha   90.00
_cell.angle_beta   90.00
_cell.angle_gamma   90.00
#
_symmetry.space_group_name_H-M   'P 1'
#
loop_
_entity.id
_entity.type
_entity.pdbx_description
1 polymer ?
#
loop_
_entity_poly.entity_id
_entity_poly.type
_entity_poly.pdbx_seq_one_letter_code
_entity_poly.pdbx_strand_id
1 'polypeptide(L)'
;IARLILDDVFGAKCFQSEIIWSYRRWSNSARKLLPAHQTILFYSKGRDFKFNTIFTGYSPTTNVDQILQRRSRDDSNKSVYARDQNGNVVYGGRKRGVPLSDVWEIPFLNPKAKERTGYPTQKPILLLEQIIRLSTDEGDVVLDAFCGSGTTLVAATLLGRSAIGIDISEQAVELTRRRLAEPVKTESKLLKNGLQSYKTANHHALALLNGISYTPVQRNNGIDAFLAETYQGVPIPLRVQRDGETVAEAASALYRAAMTK
;
A
#
# COMPACT_ATOMS: atom_id res chain seq x y z
N ILE A 1 -2.37 24.39 -10.99
CA ILE A 1 -3.39 24.50 -12.06
C ILE A 1 -4.61 23.64 -11.75
N ALA A 2 -4.49 22.30 -11.67
CA ALA A 2 -5.65 21.42 -11.44
C ALA A 2 -6.49 21.78 -10.19
N ARG A 3 -5.83 22.03 -9.05
CA ARG A 3 -6.54 22.41 -7.81
C ARG A 3 -7.36 23.70 -7.98
N LEU A 4 -6.79 24.74 -8.59
CA LEU A 4 -7.49 26.02 -8.81
C LEU A 4 -8.75 25.84 -9.66
N ILE A 5 -8.67 25.04 -10.73
CA ILE A 5 -9.84 24.73 -11.58
C ILE A 5 -10.92 24.00 -10.76
N LEU A 6 -10.53 23.06 -9.90
CA LEU A 6 -11.50 22.34 -9.06
C LEU A 6 -12.04 23.21 -7.92
N ASP A 7 -11.28 24.16 -7.40
CA ASP A 7 -11.74 25.15 -6.44
C ASP A 7 -12.80 26.09 -7.07
N ASP A 8 -12.67 26.41 -8.35
CA ASP A 8 -13.68 27.19 -9.09
C ASP A 8 -14.98 26.39 -9.33
N VAL A 9 -14.86 25.07 -9.59
CA VAL A 9 -16.02 24.20 -9.88
C VAL A 9 -16.75 23.76 -8.61
N PHE A 10 -16.01 23.29 -7.60
CA PHE A 10 -16.57 22.71 -6.37
C PHE A 10 -16.59 23.71 -5.20
N GLY A 11 -15.84 24.81 -5.29
CA GLY A 11 -15.66 25.78 -4.23
C GLY A 11 -14.46 25.46 -3.35
N ALA A 12 -13.59 26.44 -3.10
CA ALA A 12 -12.41 26.27 -2.24
C ALA A 12 -12.73 25.81 -0.80
N LYS A 13 -13.94 26.11 -0.30
CA LYS A 13 -14.40 25.66 1.04
C LYS A 13 -14.80 24.19 1.10
N CYS A 14 -14.96 23.55 -0.05
CA CYS A 14 -15.34 22.15 -0.21
C CYS A 14 -14.12 21.22 -0.26
N PHE A 15 -12.91 21.77 -0.39
CA PHE A 15 -11.66 21.04 -0.36
C PHE A 15 -11.42 20.40 1.01
N GLN A 16 -11.15 19.09 1.02
CA GLN A 16 -10.91 18.32 2.24
C GLN A 16 -9.43 18.01 2.43
N SER A 17 -8.80 17.42 1.41
CA SER A 17 -7.41 17.00 1.51
C SER A 17 -6.77 16.76 0.14
N GLU A 18 -5.45 16.86 0.11
CA GLU A 18 -4.63 16.37 -0.99
C GLU A 18 -4.03 15.02 -0.60
N ILE A 19 -4.39 13.97 -1.33
CA ILE A 19 -3.93 12.61 -1.08
C ILE A 19 -2.79 12.30 -2.04
N ILE A 20 -1.67 11.82 -1.50
CA ILE A 20 -0.48 11.44 -2.28
C ILE A 20 -0.45 9.93 -2.42
N TRP A 21 -0.78 9.43 -3.61
CA TRP A 21 -0.57 8.03 -3.95
C TRP A 21 0.87 7.82 -4.42
N SER A 22 1.70 7.26 -3.54
CA SER A 22 3.09 6.90 -3.81
C SER A 22 3.21 5.45 -4.25
N TYR A 23 4.05 5.20 -5.26
CA TYR A 23 4.35 3.86 -5.75
C TYR A 23 5.78 3.79 -6.30
N ARG A 24 6.40 2.62 -6.17
CA ARG A 24 7.70 2.34 -6.78
C ARG A 24 7.51 1.64 -8.12
N ARG A 25 8.14 2.18 -9.17
CA ARG A 25 8.27 1.51 -10.47
C ARG A 25 9.67 0.89 -10.59
N TRP A 26 9.84 -0.01 -11.57
CA TRP A 26 11.16 -0.52 -11.93
C TRP A 26 12.09 0.66 -12.24
N SER A 27 13.33 0.58 -11.75
CA SER A 27 14.31 1.65 -11.86
C SER A 27 14.72 1.86 -13.31
N ASN A 28 14.40 3.03 -13.84
CA ASN A 28 15.08 3.55 -15.02
C ASN A 28 16.24 4.43 -14.56
N SER A 29 17.41 4.28 -15.16
CA SER A 29 18.51 5.22 -14.91
C SER A 29 18.07 6.62 -15.37
N ALA A 30 18.15 7.60 -14.46
CA ALA A 30 17.81 8.97 -14.77
C ALA A 30 18.75 9.93 -14.05
N ARG A 31 19.15 11.01 -14.75
CA ARG A 31 19.93 12.12 -14.18
C ARG A 31 19.07 13.10 -13.35
N LYS A 32 17.79 12.79 -13.15
CA LYS A 32 16.79 13.64 -12.47
C LYS A 32 15.87 12.78 -11.60
N LEU A 33 15.13 13.41 -10.69
CA LEU A 33 14.13 12.73 -9.87
C LEU A 33 13.10 12.02 -10.75
N LEU A 34 12.80 10.77 -10.40
CA LEU A 34 11.79 9.97 -11.08
C LEU A 34 10.40 10.28 -10.49
N PRO A 35 9.37 10.50 -11.33
CA PRO A 35 8.00 10.59 -10.86
C PRO A 35 7.59 9.28 -10.16
N ALA A 36 7.29 9.37 -8.87
CA ALA A 36 6.97 8.23 -8.02
C ALA A 36 5.62 8.35 -7.30
N HIS A 37 4.82 9.37 -7.63
CA HIS A 37 3.51 9.56 -7.04
C HIS A 37 2.49 10.14 -8.02
N GLN A 38 1.23 10.06 -7.64
CA GLN A 38 0.12 10.81 -8.22
C GLN A 38 -0.67 11.48 -7.11
N THR A 39 -1.23 12.65 -7.41
CA THR A 39 -2.05 13.42 -6.48
C THR A 39 -3.53 13.17 -6.74
N ILE A 40 -4.28 12.93 -5.67
CA ILE A 40 -5.74 12.77 -5.67
C ILE A 40 -6.30 13.92 -4.84
N LEU A 41 -7.16 14.75 -5.44
CA LEU A 41 -7.78 15.88 -4.76
C LEU A 41 -9.15 15.45 -4.24
N PHE A 42 -9.37 15.59 -2.93
CA PHE A 42 -10.62 15.19 -2.30
C PHE A 42 -11.47 16.43 -1.96
N TYR A 43 -12.68 16.45 -2.49
CA TYR A 43 -13.71 17.45 -2.23
C TYR A 43 -14.97 16.77 -1.69
N SER A 44 -15.71 17.50 -0.85
CA SER A 44 -17.06 17.15 -0.41
C SER A 44 -18.03 18.27 -0.76
N LYS A 45 -19.33 17.99 -0.83
CA LYS A 45 -20.34 19.03 -1.11
C LYS A 45 -20.50 20.05 0.03
N GLY A 46 -20.08 19.71 1.24
CA GLY A 46 -20.24 20.52 2.44
C GLY A 46 -19.46 19.97 3.63
N ARG A 47 -19.60 20.64 4.78
CA ARG A 47 -18.89 20.25 6.02
C ARG A 47 -19.39 18.93 6.60
N ASP A 48 -20.69 18.67 6.44
CA ASP A 48 -21.30 17.42 6.86
C ASP A 48 -21.31 16.47 5.67
N PHE A 49 -20.34 15.56 5.65
CA PHE A 49 -20.23 14.52 4.64
C PHE A 49 -19.86 13.19 5.28
N LYS A 50 -20.20 12.11 4.58
CA LYS A 50 -19.87 10.75 5.02
C LYS A 50 -18.35 10.55 4.94
N PHE A 51 -17.73 10.23 6.08
CA PHE A 51 -16.32 9.88 6.14
C PHE A 51 -16.09 8.68 7.07
N ASN A 52 -15.72 7.56 6.47
CA ASN A 52 -15.43 6.31 7.14
C ASN A 52 -13.94 6.25 7.47
N THR A 53 -13.62 6.33 8.77
CA THR A 53 -12.23 6.26 9.22
C THR A 53 -11.67 4.86 9.04
N ILE A 54 -10.70 4.72 8.14
CA ILE A 54 -9.90 3.51 7.97
C ILE A 54 -8.76 3.55 8.98
N PHE A 55 -8.60 2.49 9.77
CA PHE A 55 -7.48 2.37 10.70
C PHE A 55 -6.39 1.45 10.14
N THR A 56 -5.14 1.84 10.35
CA THR A 56 -3.94 1.10 10.01
C THR A 56 -3.18 0.68 11.28
N GLY A 57 -2.24 -0.24 11.11
CA GLY A 57 -1.35 -0.67 12.20
C GLY A 57 -0.43 0.46 12.65
N TYR A 58 0.06 0.35 13.88
CA TYR A 58 1.06 1.27 14.43
C TYR A 58 2.39 1.14 13.68
N SER A 59 3.16 2.23 13.61
CA SER A 59 4.53 2.19 13.08
C SER A 59 5.38 1.21 13.90
N PRO A 60 6.34 0.48 13.30
CA PRO A 60 7.26 -0.40 14.03
C PRO A 60 8.10 0.32 15.11
N THR A 61 8.31 1.62 14.94
CA THR A 61 9.02 2.47 15.91
C THR A 61 8.14 2.90 17.08
N THR A 62 6.86 2.54 17.04
CA THR A 62 5.92 2.91 18.07
C THR A 62 6.03 1.92 19.21
N ASN A 63 6.42 2.40 20.40
CA ASN A 63 6.40 1.58 21.61
C ASN A 63 4.94 1.24 21.96
N VAL A 64 4.51 0.04 21.54
CA VAL A 64 3.14 -0.46 21.73
C VAL A 64 2.77 -0.46 23.22
N ASP A 65 3.74 -0.75 24.09
CA ASP A 65 3.60 -0.69 25.54
C ASP A 65 3.23 0.71 26.03
N GLN A 66 3.80 1.78 25.47
CA GLN A 66 3.46 3.16 25.84
C GLN A 66 2.11 3.61 25.28
N ILE A 67 1.64 2.97 24.20
CA ILE A 67 0.35 3.25 23.57
C ILE A 67 -0.79 2.55 24.31
N LEU A 68 -0.58 1.36 24.83
CA LEU A 68 -1.60 0.62 25.57
C LEU A 68 -1.85 1.22 26.95
N GLN A 69 -0.95 2.05 27.48
CA GLN A 69 -1.14 2.70 28.78
C GLN A 69 -2.15 3.84 28.70
N ARG A 70 -3.12 3.83 29.60
CA ARG A 70 -4.10 4.91 29.75
C ARG A 70 -3.35 6.16 30.21
N ARG A 71 -3.60 7.30 29.59
CA ARG A 71 -3.08 8.59 30.04
C ARG A 71 -4.15 9.33 30.84
N SER A 72 -3.75 9.96 31.92
CA SER A 72 -4.53 10.92 32.71
C SER A 72 -3.88 12.30 32.56
N ARG A 73 -4.60 13.35 32.93
CA ARG A 73 -4.02 14.69 33.03
C ARG A 73 -3.74 14.96 34.50
N ASP A 74 -2.55 15.46 34.81
CA ASP A 74 -2.25 15.97 36.14
C ASP A 74 -2.91 17.35 36.36
N ASP A 75 -2.78 17.88 37.58
CA ASP A 75 -3.33 19.20 37.96
C ASP A 75 -2.70 20.37 37.16
N SER A 76 -1.60 20.11 36.43
CA SER A 76 -0.96 21.05 35.51
C SER A 76 -1.39 20.84 34.04
N ASN A 77 -2.44 20.04 33.81
CA ASN A 77 -2.97 19.66 32.48
C ASN A 77 -1.96 18.90 31.60
N LYS A 78 -0.90 18.35 32.20
CA LYS A 78 0.13 17.57 31.50
C LYS A 78 -0.30 16.10 31.42
N SER A 79 -0.09 15.49 30.25
CA SER A 79 -0.48 14.09 30.03
C SER A 79 0.51 13.14 30.71
N VAL A 80 0.07 12.46 31.76
CA VAL A 80 0.84 11.48 32.55
C VAL A 80 0.23 10.09 32.46
N TYR A 81 1.01 9.03 32.64
CA TYR A 81 0.49 7.66 32.64
C TYR A 81 -0.42 7.43 33.86
N ALA A 82 -1.62 6.91 33.62
CA ALA A 82 -2.58 6.60 34.68
C ALA A 82 -2.08 5.42 35.51
N ARG A 83 -2.10 5.58 36.83
CA ARG A 83 -1.73 4.55 37.80
C ARG A 83 -2.93 4.18 38.66
N ASP A 84 -3.02 2.92 39.08
CA ASP A 84 -4.02 2.45 40.04
C ASP A 84 -3.64 2.86 41.48
N GLN A 85 -4.49 2.52 42.46
CA GLN A 85 -4.27 2.82 43.87
C GLN A 85 -2.99 2.19 44.45
N ASN A 86 -2.42 1.20 43.75
CA ASN A 86 -1.21 0.47 44.14
C ASN A 86 0.02 0.94 43.35
N GLY A 87 -0.10 1.98 42.51
CA GLY A 87 0.99 2.53 41.71
C GLY A 87 1.27 1.78 40.40
N ASN A 88 0.48 0.76 40.05
CA ASN A 88 0.65 0.01 38.80
C ASN A 88 0.04 0.77 37.62
N VAL A 89 0.61 0.59 36.44
CA VAL A 89 0.16 1.25 35.23
C VAL A 89 -1.17 0.67 34.75
N VAL A 90 -2.16 1.53 34.53
CA VAL A 90 -3.49 1.14 34.02
C VAL A 90 -3.46 1.10 32.50
N TYR A 91 -3.75 -0.06 31.91
CA TYR A 91 -3.89 -0.20 30.47
C TYR A 91 -5.28 0.28 30.00
N GLY A 92 -5.31 1.01 28.89
CA GLY A 92 -6.54 1.34 28.17
C GLY A 92 -7.05 0.14 27.39
N GLY A 93 -8.37 0.12 27.11
CA GLY A 93 -8.99 -0.93 26.29
C GLY A 93 -8.42 -1.01 24.86
N ARG A 94 -8.92 -1.98 24.09
CA ARG A 94 -8.43 -2.29 22.73
C ARG A 94 -8.49 -1.05 21.83
N LYS A 95 -7.32 -0.58 21.36
CA LYS A 95 -7.22 0.54 20.42
C LYS A 95 -7.40 0.05 18.97
N ARG A 96 -8.13 0.83 18.17
CA ARG A 96 -8.49 0.49 16.77
C ARG A 96 -7.36 0.66 15.76
N GLY A 97 -6.21 1.22 16.16
CA GLY A 97 -5.06 1.52 15.30
C GLY A 97 -4.83 3.03 15.15
N VAL A 98 -4.13 3.41 14.09
CA VAL A 98 -3.91 4.82 13.69
C VAL A 98 -4.82 5.13 12.50
N PRO A 99 -5.52 6.27 12.45
CA PRO A 99 -6.24 6.68 11.25
C PRO A 99 -5.32 6.71 10.02
N LEU A 100 -5.83 6.27 8.88
CA LEU A 100 -5.14 6.29 7.59
C LEU A 100 -4.66 7.71 7.26
N SER A 101 -3.38 7.86 6.93
CA SER A 101 -2.79 9.12 6.47
C SER A 101 -3.24 9.49 5.06
N ASP A 102 -2.97 10.72 4.64
CA ASP A 102 -3.16 11.21 3.28
C ASP A 102 -2.06 10.77 2.29
N VAL A 103 -0.95 10.20 2.79
CA VAL A 103 0.08 9.56 1.95
C VAL A 103 -0.15 8.05 1.91
N TRP A 104 -0.40 7.51 0.71
CA TRP A 104 -0.74 6.10 0.49
C TRP A 104 0.33 5.38 -0.32
N GLU A 105 0.87 4.30 0.24
CA GLU A 105 1.80 3.41 -0.45
C GLU A 105 1.05 2.20 -1.04
N ILE A 106 0.53 2.37 -2.26
CA ILE A 106 -0.17 1.30 -2.98
C ILE A 106 0.64 0.94 -4.23
N PRO A 107 1.06 -0.32 -4.43
CA PRO A 107 1.84 -0.70 -5.60
C PRO A 107 1.12 -0.40 -6.91
N PHE A 108 1.89 0.00 -7.93
CA PHE A 108 1.36 0.11 -9.29
C PHE A 108 0.96 -1.28 -9.84
N LEU A 109 0.04 -1.29 -10.81
CA LEU A 109 -0.47 -2.52 -11.38
C LEU A 109 0.64 -3.34 -12.07
N ASN A 110 0.95 -4.51 -11.50
CA ASN A 110 1.96 -5.42 -12.01
C ASN A 110 1.57 -5.92 -13.43
N PRO A 111 2.50 -6.00 -14.40
CA PRO A 111 2.27 -6.64 -15.69
C PRO A 111 1.65 -8.04 -15.64
N LYS A 112 1.96 -8.82 -14.59
CA LYS A 112 1.41 -10.17 -14.38
C LYS A 112 0.19 -10.22 -13.46
N ALA A 113 -0.41 -9.07 -13.12
CA ALA A 113 -1.59 -9.04 -12.27
C ALA A 113 -2.79 -9.63 -13.03
N LYS A 114 -3.58 -10.48 -12.35
CA LYS A 114 -4.79 -11.10 -12.92
C LYS A 114 -5.84 -10.08 -13.34
N GLU A 115 -5.90 -8.95 -12.62
CA GLU A 115 -6.85 -7.87 -12.91
C GLU A 115 -6.43 -7.01 -14.12
N ARG A 116 -5.22 -7.18 -14.66
CA ARG A 116 -4.71 -6.37 -15.76
C ARG A 116 -5.36 -6.77 -17.07
N THR A 117 -5.89 -5.78 -17.79
CA THR A 117 -6.61 -6.01 -19.05
C THR A 117 -5.83 -5.59 -20.29
N GLY A 118 -4.67 -4.95 -20.10
CA GLY A 118 -3.90 -4.32 -21.17
C GLY A 118 -4.24 -2.85 -21.40
N TYR A 119 -5.26 -2.30 -20.72
CA TYR A 119 -5.60 -0.88 -20.84
C TYR A 119 -4.46 0.00 -20.27
N PRO A 120 -3.92 0.98 -21.03
CA PRO A 120 -2.64 1.62 -20.71
C PRO A 120 -2.58 2.34 -19.35
N THR A 121 -3.68 2.97 -18.95
CA THR A 121 -3.76 3.83 -17.76
C THR A 121 -4.49 3.17 -16.58
N GLN A 122 -4.72 1.85 -16.66
CA GLN A 122 -5.45 1.09 -15.66
C GLN A 122 -4.88 1.27 -14.25
N LYS A 123 -5.73 1.70 -13.33
CA LYS A 123 -5.43 1.81 -11.90
C LYS A 123 -5.62 0.46 -11.20
N PRO A 124 -4.89 0.20 -10.10
CA PRO A 124 -5.07 -1.02 -9.32
C PRO A 124 -6.38 -0.98 -8.53
N ILE A 125 -7.12 -2.10 -8.48
CA ILE A 125 -8.44 -2.17 -7.80
C ILE A 125 -8.33 -1.71 -6.35
N LEU A 126 -7.25 -2.08 -5.65
CA LEU A 126 -7.02 -1.69 -4.25
C LEU A 126 -7.12 -0.17 -4.02
N LEU A 127 -6.53 0.62 -4.92
CA LEU A 127 -6.55 2.08 -4.78
C LEU A 127 -7.99 2.61 -4.79
N LEU A 128 -8.81 2.11 -5.72
CA LEU A 128 -10.20 2.55 -5.87
C LEU A 128 -11.06 2.03 -4.72
N GLU A 129 -10.82 0.80 -4.24
CA GLU A 129 -11.52 0.30 -3.05
C GLU A 129 -11.26 1.16 -1.82
N GLN A 130 -10.02 1.62 -1.64
CA GLN A 130 -9.68 2.50 -0.51
C GLN A 130 -10.40 3.84 -0.62
N ILE A 131 -10.41 4.46 -1.81
CA ILE A 131 -11.15 5.71 -2.07
C ILE A 131 -12.64 5.53 -1.79
N ILE A 132 -13.25 4.49 -2.36
CA ILE A 132 -14.69 4.21 -2.22
C ILE A 132 -15.05 4.00 -0.74
N ARG A 133 -14.24 3.24 0.00
CA ARG A 133 -14.49 2.97 1.42
C ARG A 133 -14.45 4.23 2.28
N LEU A 134 -13.68 5.26 1.93
CA LEU A 134 -13.55 6.48 2.74
C LEU A 134 -14.84 7.29 2.81
N SER A 135 -15.71 7.23 1.81
CA SER A 135 -16.88 8.13 1.74
C SER A 135 -18.16 7.45 1.25
N THR A 136 -18.22 6.13 1.25
CA THR A 136 -19.42 5.35 0.88
C THR A 136 -19.62 4.14 1.77
N ASP A 137 -20.87 3.71 1.91
CA ASP A 137 -21.28 2.45 2.54
C ASP A 137 -21.84 1.48 1.49
N GLU A 138 -22.12 0.25 1.90
CA GLU A 138 -22.80 -0.73 1.05
C GLU A 138 -24.17 -0.20 0.62
N GLY A 139 -24.56 -0.42 -0.63
CA GLY A 139 -25.77 0.12 -1.23
C GLY A 139 -25.67 1.57 -1.76
N ASP A 140 -24.62 2.32 -1.43
CA ASP A 140 -24.39 3.64 -2.03
C ASP A 140 -24.08 3.54 -3.54
N VAL A 141 -24.20 4.67 -4.25
CA VAL A 141 -23.90 4.78 -5.69
C VAL A 141 -22.55 5.48 -5.90
N VAL A 142 -21.71 4.90 -6.76
CA VAL A 142 -20.43 5.47 -7.20
C VAL A 142 -20.51 5.87 -8.67
N LEU A 143 -20.14 7.11 -9.00
CA LEU A 143 -20.05 7.60 -10.38
C LEU A 143 -18.58 7.73 -10.80
N ASP A 144 -18.26 7.21 -11.99
CA ASP A 144 -17.01 7.51 -12.69
C ASP A 144 -17.31 7.98 -14.11
N ALA A 145 -17.15 9.28 -14.35
CA ALA A 145 -17.46 9.91 -15.63
C ALA A 145 -16.36 9.72 -16.69
N PHE A 146 -15.24 9.08 -16.34
CA PHE A 146 -14.10 8.80 -17.22
C PHE A 146 -13.58 7.38 -16.93
N CYS A 147 -14.48 6.41 -17.00
CA CYS A 147 -14.28 5.11 -16.37
C CYS A 147 -13.15 4.28 -16.99
N GLY A 148 -12.79 4.53 -18.26
CA GLY A 148 -11.66 3.92 -18.95
C GLY A 148 -11.70 2.40 -18.88
N SER A 149 -10.73 1.80 -18.19
CA SER A 149 -10.70 0.36 -17.99
C SER A 149 -11.82 -0.19 -17.10
N GLY A 150 -12.61 0.65 -16.44
CA GLY A 150 -13.72 0.25 -15.56
C GLY A 150 -13.31 -0.10 -14.13
N THR A 151 -12.10 0.27 -13.68
CA THR A 151 -11.59 -0.17 -12.38
C THR A 151 -12.43 0.34 -11.22
N THR A 152 -12.88 1.60 -11.26
CA THR A 152 -13.75 2.18 -10.23
C THR A 152 -15.06 1.42 -10.10
N LEU A 153 -15.68 1.07 -11.24
CA LEU A 153 -16.94 0.34 -11.28
C LEU A 153 -16.78 -1.07 -10.71
N VAL A 154 -15.73 -1.80 -11.15
CA VAL A 154 -15.42 -3.13 -10.60
C VAL A 154 -15.18 -3.06 -9.09
N ALA A 155 -14.41 -2.08 -8.61
CA ALA A 155 -14.15 -1.91 -7.18
C ALA A 155 -15.44 -1.60 -6.39
N ALA A 156 -16.30 -0.73 -6.92
CA ALA A 156 -17.60 -0.41 -6.32
C ALA A 156 -18.49 -1.67 -6.23
N THR A 157 -18.62 -2.44 -7.31
CA THR A 157 -19.39 -3.69 -7.34
C THR A 157 -18.86 -4.73 -6.37
N LEU A 158 -17.53 -4.94 -6.31
CA LEU A 158 -16.91 -5.86 -5.34
C LEU A 158 -17.13 -5.44 -3.89
N LEU A 159 -17.36 -4.16 -3.64
CA LEU A 159 -17.68 -3.62 -2.33
C LEU A 159 -19.20 -3.57 -2.06
N GLY A 160 -20.07 -4.05 -2.97
CA GLY A 160 -21.51 -4.00 -2.77
C GLY A 160 -22.11 -2.60 -2.96
N ARG A 161 -21.48 -1.72 -3.75
CA ARG A 161 -22.02 -0.43 -4.18
C ARG A 161 -22.59 -0.57 -5.59
N SER A 162 -23.62 0.21 -5.89
CA SER A 162 -24.04 0.44 -7.29
C SER A 162 -23.03 1.35 -7.98
N ALA A 163 -22.84 1.18 -9.29
CA ALA A 163 -21.86 1.96 -10.03
C ALA A 163 -22.43 2.46 -11.36
N ILE A 164 -22.11 3.70 -11.70
CA ILE A 164 -22.41 4.32 -12.99
C ILE A 164 -21.08 4.72 -13.63
N GLY A 165 -20.84 4.27 -14.85
CA GLY A 165 -19.64 4.58 -15.61
C GLY A 165 -19.97 5.24 -16.94
N ILE A 166 -19.22 6.29 -17.27
CA ILE A 166 -19.30 6.97 -18.56
C ILE A 166 -17.88 7.00 -19.14
N ASP A 167 -17.78 6.74 -20.44
CA ASP A 167 -16.56 6.97 -21.20
C ASP A 167 -16.94 7.30 -22.65
N ILE A 168 -16.17 8.16 -23.30
CA ILE A 168 -16.38 8.52 -24.71
C ILE A 168 -15.94 7.37 -25.64
N SER A 169 -15.02 6.53 -25.18
CA SER A 169 -14.50 5.40 -25.95
C SER A 169 -15.41 4.19 -25.82
N GLU A 170 -16.03 3.79 -26.93
CA GLU A 170 -16.83 2.57 -26.99
C GLU A 170 -16.03 1.32 -26.59
N GLN A 171 -14.75 1.27 -26.94
CA GLN A 171 -13.84 0.19 -26.56
C GLN A 171 -13.63 0.12 -25.03
N ALA A 172 -13.53 1.27 -24.37
CA ALA A 172 -13.42 1.37 -22.92
C ALA A 172 -14.70 0.91 -22.23
N VAL A 173 -15.87 1.33 -22.76
CA VAL A 173 -17.18 0.90 -22.27
C VAL A 173 -17.34 -0.62 -22.42
N GLU A 174 -16.99 -1.19 -23.58
CA GLU A 174 -17.11 -2.63 -23.81
C GLU A 174 -16.16 -3.46 -22.93
N LEU A 175 -14.92 -2.99 -22.76
CA LEU A 175 -14.01 -3.60 -21.78
C LEU A 175 -14.60 -3.54 -20.37
N THR A 176 -15.14 -2.40 -19.97
CA THR A 176 -15.75 -2.21 -18.64
C THR A 176 -16.93 -3.15 -18.43
N ARG A 177 -17.82 -3.32 -19.41
CA ARG A 177 -18.93 -4.28 -19.34
C ARG A 177 -18.44 -5.71 -19.12
N ARG A 178 -17.45 -6.16 -19.88
CA ARG A 178 -16.85 -7.49 -19.71
C ARG A 178 -16.28 -7.69 -18.31
N ARG A 179 -15.57 -6.70 -17.78
CA ARG A 179 -15.02 -6.77 -16.42
C ARG A 179 -16.09 -6.76 -15.33
N LEU A 180 -17.23 -6.12 -15.57
CA LEU A 180 -18.36 -6.13 -14.63
C LEU A 180 -19.10 -7.47 -14.63
N ALA A 181 -19.18 -8.13 -15.79
CA ALA A 181 -19.75 -9.47 -15.89
C ALA A 181 -18.91 -10.51 -15.14
N GLU A 182 -17.58 -10.39 -15.20
CA GLU A 182 -16.64 -11.26 -14.47
C GLU A 182 -15.58 -10.44 -13.71
N PRO A 183 -15.88 -9.97 -12.49
CA PRO A 183 -14.97 -9.18 -11.69
C PRO A 183 -13.73 -9.98 -11.26
N VAL A 184 -12.57 -9.68 -11.85
CA VAL A 184 -11.29 -10.28 -11.46
C VAL A 184 -10.46 -9.29 -10.65
N LYS A 185 -10.14 -9.68 -9.40
CA LYS A 185 -9.23 -8.95 -8.51
C LYS A 185 -7.96 -9.74 -8.27
N THR A 186 -6.81 -9.07 -8.32
CA THR A 186 -5.54 -9.71 -7.93
C THR A 186 -5.41 -9.67 -6.42
N GLU A 187 -5.43 -10.83 -5.78
CA GLU A 187 -5.03 -10.90 -4.38
C GLU A 187 -3.52 -10.78 -4.26
N SER A 188 -3.05 -9.66 -3.71
CA SER A 188 -1.64 -9.50 -3.40
C SER A 188 -1.36 -9.92 -1.96
N LYS A 189 -0.58 -10.99 -1.78
CA LYS A 189 -0.07 -11.39 -0.44
C LYS A 189 0.71 -10.24 0.24
N LEU A 190 1.29 -9.32 -0.56
CA LEU A 190 1.92 -8.05 -0.10
C LEU A 190 1.01 -7.18 0.75
N LEU A 191 -0.27 -7.14 0.39
CA LEU A 191 -1.23 -6.20 0.95
C LEU A 191 -1.94 -6.82 2.16
N LYS A 192 -2.22 -8.14 2.13
CA LYS A 192 -2.81 -8.87 3.26
C LYS A 192 -1.89 -8.93 4.48
N ASN A 193 -0.57 -9.01 4.26
CA ASN A 193 0.42 -9.15 5.34
C ASN A 193 1.13 -7.81 5.66
N GLY A 194 0.73 -6.72 5.00
CA GLY A 194 1.35 -5.39 5.08
C GLY A 194 2.70 -5.29 4.38
N LEU A 195 3.10 -4.07 4.02
CA LEU A 195 4.44 -3.75 3.47
C LEU A 195 5.58 -4.35 4.32
N GLN A 196 5.35 -4.55 5.62
CA GLN A 196 6.31 -5.11 6.56
C GLN A 196 6.56 -6.61 6.35
N SER A 197 5.60 -7.41 5.88
CA SER A 197 5.88 -8.83 5.57
C SER A 197 6.79 -9.00 4.35
N TYR A 198 6.99 -7.93 3.58
CA TYR A 198 7.91 -7.86 2.45
C TYR A 198 9.23 -7.19 2.76
N LYS A 199 9.41 -6.69 3.99
CA LYS A 199 10.75 -6.56 4.60
C LYS A 199 11.28 -7.92 5.08
N THR A 200 10.93 -8.99 4.37
CA THR A 200 11.52 -10.34 4.48
C THR A 200 12.84 -10.42 3.73
N ALA A 201 13.63 -9.34 3.69
CA ALA A 201 15.05 -9.60 3.75
C ALA A 201 15.25 -10.01 5.21
N ASN A 202 15.55 -11.29 5.45
CA ASN A 202 15.74 -11.80 6.80
C ASN A 202 16.67 -10.83 7.53
N HIS A 203 16.14 -10.05 8.47
CA HIS A 203 16.88 -8.95 9.08
C HIS A 203 18.18 -9.47 9.74
N HIS A 204 18.15 -10.71 10.22
CA HIS A 204 19.32 -11.43 10.69
C HIS A 204 20.33 -11.71 9.57
N ALA A 205 19.88 -12.23 8.42
CA ALA A 205 20.73 -12.45 7.25
C ALA A 205 21.37 -11.15 6.75
N LEU A 206 20.61 -10.07 6.63
CA LEU A 206 21.15 -8.77 6.19
C LEU A 206 22.12 -8.17 7.21
N ALA A 207 21.88 -8.36 8.51
CA ALA A 207 22.80 -7.93 9.55
C ALA A 207 24.14 -8.69 9.48
N LEU A 208 24.13 -9.96 9.09
CA LEU A 208 25.35 -10.76 8.87
C LEU A 208 26.14 -10.33 7.62
N LEU A 209 25.50 -9.64 6.67
CA LEU A 209 26.15 -9.07 5.50
C LEU A 209 26.71 -7.65 5.75
N ASN A 210 26.72 -7.18 6.99
CA ASN A 210 27.22 -5.86 7.33
C ASN A 210 28.72 -5.74 6.98
N GLY A 211 29.11 -4.64 6.33
CA GLY A 211 30.46 -4.42 5.81
C GLY A 211 30.72 -4.97 4.41
N ILE A 212 29.76 -5.68 3.80
CA ILE A 212 29.84 -6.11 2.40
C ILE A 212 28.94 -5.19 1.56
N SER A 213 29.43 -4.77 0.38
CA SER A 213 28.60 -4.02 -0.57
C SER A 213 27.67 -4.98 -1.32
N TYR A 214 26.36 -4.87 -1.11
CA TYR A 214 25.36 -5.75 -1.71
C TYR A 214 24.05 -5.04 -2.08
N THR A 215 23.27 -5.65 -2.96
CA THR A 215 21.88 -5.28 -3.28
C THR A 215 20.94 -6.35 -2.72
N PRO A 216 20.08 -6.03 -1.74
CA PRO A 216 19.18 -7.02 -1.15
C PRO A 216 18.14 -7.51 -2.17
N VAL A 217 17.89 -8.81 -2.17
CA VAL A 217 16.86 -9.42 -3.02
C VAL A 217 15.58 -9.55 -2.22
N GLN A 218 14.56 -8.83 -2.66
CA GLN A 218 13.21 -9.02 -2.16
C GLN A 218 12.50 -10.01 -3.08
N ARG A 219 11.78 -10.99 -2.50
CA ARG A 219 10.98 -12.01 -3.21
C ARG A 219 11.76 -13.16 -3.83
N ASN A 220 12.75 -13.71 -3.13
CA ASN A 220 13.30 -15.01 -3.47
C ASN A 220 13.61 -15.78 -2.18
N ASN A 221 13.08 -16.99 -2.03
CA ASN A 221 13.35 -17.80 -0.84
C ASN A 221 14.75 -18.41 -0.85
N GLY A 222 15.44 -18.45 -1.99
CA GLY A 222 16.77 -19.01 -2.21
C GLY A 222 17.91 -17.98 -2.28
N ILE A 223 17.62 -16.71 -2.58
CA ILE A 223 18.62 -15.63 -2.72
C ILE A 223 18.25 -14.48 -1.78
N ASP A 224 19.16 -14.08 -0.91
CA ASP A 224 18.97 -12.99 0.04
C ASP A 224 19.54 -11.65 -0.48
N ALA A 225 20.62 -11.69 -1.26
CA ALA A 225 21.24 -10.50 -1.85
C ALA A 225 22.03 -10.83 -3.13
N PHE A 226 22.44 -9.80 -3.87
CA PHE A 226 23.51 -9.88 -4.87
C PHE A 226 24.70 -9.04 -4.40
N LEU A 227 25.93 -9.48 -4.63
CA LEU A 227 27.09 -8.61 -4.43
C LEU A 227 27.03 -7.41 -5.38
N ALA A 228 27.62 -6.29 -4.94
CA ALA A 228 27.82 -5.14 -5.81
C ALA A 228 28.81 -5.46 -6.95
N GLU A 229 29.75 -6.37 -6.70
CA GLU A 229 30.69 -6.90 -7.67
C GLU A 229 30.05 -8.00 -8.53
N THR A 230 30.57 -8.14 -9.76
CA THR A 230 30.19 -9.20 -10.68
C THR A 230 31.41 -10.06 -10.99
N TYR A 231 31.19 -11.35 -11.25
CA TYR A 231 32.25 -12.25 -11.69
C TYR A 231 32.09 -12.50 -13.18
N GLN A 232 33.05 -12.06 -14.00
CA GLN A 232 33.00 -12.19 -15.46
C GLN A 232 31.69 -11.62 -16.08
N GLY A 233 31.17 -10.53 -15.50
CA GLY A 233 29.92 -9.91 -15.94
C GLY A 233 28.63 -10.61 -15.45
N VAL A 234 28.76 -11.68 -14.67
CA VAL A 234 27.62 -12.41 -14.10
C VAL A 234 27.35 -11.91 -12.67
N PRO A 235 26.09 -11.59 -12.32
CA PRO A 235 25.71 -11.25 -10.95
C PRO A 235 26.01 -12.39 -9.97
N ILE A 236 26.58 -12.07 -8.81
CA ILE A 236 26.92 -13.07 -7.79
C ILE A 236 25.79 -13.11 -6.74
N PRO A 237 24.92 -14.15 -6.72
CA PRO A 237 23.87 -14.25 -5.73
C PRO A 237 24.43 -14.73 -4.39
N LEU A 238 23.91 -14.17 -3.31
CA LEU A 238 24.23 -14.51 -1.94
C LEU A 238 23.01 -15.09 -1.23
N ARG A 239 23.27 -16.08 -0.37
CA ARG A 239 22.33 -16.60 0.61
C ARG A 239 23.03 -16.74 1.94
N VAL A 240 22.37 -16.32 3.01
CA VAL A 240 22.81 -16.59 4.38
C VAL A 240 22.07 -17.82 4.90
N GLN A 241 22.81 -18.76 5.50
CA GLN A 241 22.24 -19.93 6.13
C GLN A 241 21.27 -19.52 7.26
N ARG A 242 20.09 -20.14 7.28
CA ARG A 242 19.04 -19.91 8.27
C ARG A 242 19.16 -20.88 9.45
N ASP A 243 18.55 -20.51 10.58
CA ASP A 243 18.50 -21.39 11.74
C ASP A 243 17.70 -22.65 11.43
N GLY A 244 18.30 -23.82 11.68
CA GLY A 244 17.69 -25.12 11.43
C GLY A 244 17.83 -25.66 10.00
N GLU A 245 18.53 -24.96 9.09
CA GLU A 245 18.92 -25.51 7.78
C GLU A 245 20.42 -25.84 7.76
N THR A 246 20.83 -26.85 7.01
CA THR A 246 22.24 -27.19 6.76
C THR A 246 22.83 -26.31 5.66
N VAL A 247 24.17 -26.20 5.61
CA VAL A 247 24.87 -25.48 4.53
C VAL A 247 24.55 -26.08 3.16
N ALA A 248 24.40 -27.41 3.07
CA ALA A 248 24.05 -28.08 1.83
C ALA A 248 22.63 -27.73 1.35
N GLU A 249 21.66 -27.63 2.27
CA GLU A 249 20.30 -27.20 1.96
C GLU A 249 20.26 -25.74 1.51
N ALA A 250 21.00 -24.86 2.19
CA ALA A 250 21.16 -23.47 1.81
C ALA A 250 21.77 -23.34 0.39
N ALA A 251 22.85 -24.07 0.12
CA ALA A 251 23.51 -24.09 -1.19
C ALA A 251 22.57 -24.62 -2.30
N SER A 252 21.80 -25.67 -2.02
CA SER A 252 20.81 -26.22 -2.96
C SER A 252 19.70 -25.21 -3.27
N ALA A 253 19.20 -24.50 -2.27
CA ALA A 253 18.19 -23.46 -2.44
C ALA A 253 18.73 -22.29 -3.29
N LEU A 254 19.98 -21.86 -3.04
CA LEU A 254 20.66 -20.83 -3.82
C LEU A 254 20.85 -21.27 -5.28
N TYR A 255 21.35 -22.49 -5.50
CA TYR A 255 21.55 -23.05 -6.84
C TYR A 255 20.24 -23.14 -7.63
N ARG A 256 19.19 -23.72 -7.04
CA ARG A 256 17.87 -23.81 -7.69
C ARG A 256 17.34 -22.43 -8.07
N ALA A 257 17.45 -21.46 -7.15
CA ALA A 257 16.97 -20.10 -7.36
C ALA A 257 17.79 -19.31 -8.41
N ALA A 258 19.09 -19.60 -8.54
CA ALA A 258 19.95 -19.02 -9.56
C ALA A 258 19.64 -19.58 -10.97
N MET A 259 19.22 -20.86 -11.05
CA MET A 259 18.87 -21.53 -12.31
C MET A 259 17.45 -21.23 -12.82
N THR A 260 16.56 -20.64 -12.00
CA THR A 260 15.15 -20.41 -12.36
C THR A 260 14.90 -19.10 -13.16
N LYS A 261 15.92 -18.53 -13.79
CA LYS A 261 15.82 -17.30 -14.58
C LYS A 261 16.58 -17.38 -15.89
#